data_AF-A0A2P5W977-F1
#
_entry.id   AF-A0A2P5W977-F1
#
_cell.length_a   1.000
_cell.length_b   1.000
_cell.length_c   1.000
_cell.angle_alpha   90.00
_cell.angle_beta   90.00
_cell.angle_gamma   90.00
#
_symmetry.space_group_name_H-M   'P 1'
#
loop_
_entity.id
_entity.type
_entity.pdbx_description
1 polymer ?
#
loop_
_entity_poly.entity_id
_entity_poly.type
_entity_poly.pdbx_seq_one_letter_code
_entity_poly.pdbx_strand_id
1 'polypeptide(L)'
;MESMFILTNYDVLIGNRKFKSQEYGEIEGEFAEVGVERVVKEYLCDFPVLLPKGKLFKRPLDEQITLPSWLSEEEANYYVTVFQKTGFTCPINYYRNLGRNWELLGPWVGSKIKTPAKFIVGDKDLAYSMPGMKEYIHNGGFKEDVPSLEQVVVMKGVSHFINMEKPEEISSHIYDFFCQFH
;
A
#
# COMPACT_ATOMS: atom_id res chain seq x y z
N MET A 1 10.32 24.05 7.14
CA MET A 1 8.92 24.50 6.93
C MET A 1 8.27 23.88 5.68
N GLU A 2 9.01 23.10 4.88
CA GLU A 2 8.50 22.40 3.69
C GLU A 2 8.29 20.89 3.89
N SER A 3 8.81 20.28 4.97
CA SER A 3 8.55 18.86 5.31
C SER A 3 7.10 18.58 5.71
N MET A 4 6.32 19.63 6.02
CA MET A 4 4.89 19.54 6.32
C MET A 4 4.04 19.27 5.07
N PHE A 5 4.54 19.48 3.84
CA PHE A 5 3.69 19.50 2.64
C PHE A 5 3.12 18.13 2.22
N ILE A 6 3.73 17.03 2.65
CA ILE A 6 3.32 15.68 2.23
C ILE A 6 2.22 15.11 3.14
N LEU A 7 2.11 15.61 4.37
CA LEU A 7 1.10 15.18 5.35
C LEU A 7 0.02 16.23 5.64
N THR A 8 0.24 17.51 5.30
CA THR A 8 -0.72 18.59 5.61
C THR A 8 -1.85 18.76 4.60
N ASN A 9 -1.75 18.11 3.45
CA ASN A 9 -2.80 18.20 2.45
C ASN A 9 -3.30 16.80 2.12
N TYR A 10 -4.17 16.28 2.99
CA TYR A 10 -5.09 15.20 2.63
C TYR A 10 -5.68 15.51 1.24
N ASP A 11 -6.20 16.73 1.07
CA ASP A 11 -6.76 17.25 -0.18
C ASP A 11 -5.79 17.32 -1.37
N VAL A 12 -4.46 17.29 -1.19
CA VAL A 12 -3.50 17.28 -2.31
C VAL A 12 -3.16 15.85 -2.72
N LEU A 13 -3.09 14.90 -1.78
CA LEU A 13 -2.91 13.48 -2.10
C LEU A 13 -4.15 12.88 -2.77
N ILE A 14 -5.35 13.23 -2.28
CA ILE A 14 -6.60 12.75 -2.85
C ILE A 14 -7.21 13.70 -3.90
N GLY A 15 -6.84 14.98 -3.92
CA GLY A 15 -7.63 15.99 -4.65
C GLY A 15 -9.03 16.11 -4.04
N ASN A 16 -9.83 17.07 -4.47
CA ASN A 16 -11.29 17.04 -4.29
C ASN A 16 -11.97 15.84 -5.01
N ARG A 17 -11.27 14.72 -5.25
CA ARG A 17 -11.78 13.51 -5.89
C ARG A 17 -12.43 12.64 -4.83
N LYS A 18 -13.76 12.57 -4.88
CA LYS A 18 -14.53 11.53 -4.18
C LYS A 18 -14.07 10.15 -4.70
N PHE A 19 -13.25 9.44 -3.93
CA PHE A 19 -12.92 8.04 -4.21
C PHE A 19 -14.12 7.15 -3.84
N LYS A 20 -14.48 6.18 -4.69
CA LYS A 20 -15.60 5.25 -4.44
C LYS A 20 -15.44 4.40 -3.18
N SER A 21 -14.21 4.30 -2.65
CA SER A 21 -13.98 3.63 -1.37
C SER A 21 -14.62 4.36 -0.20
N GLN A 22 -14.90 5.66 -0.30
CA GLN A 22 -15.42 6.47 0.81
C GLN A 22 -16.90 6.20 1.12
N GLU A 23 -17.71 5.97 0.09
CA GLU A 23 -19.13 5.66 0.25
C GLU A 23 -19.32 4.17 0.53
N TYR A 24 -20.22 3.85 1.47
CA TYR A 24 -20.51 2.47 1.82
C TYR A 24 -21.23 1.75 0.67
N GLY A 25 -20.72 0.60 0.24
CA GLY A 25 -21.35 -0.26 -0.76
C GLY A 25 -21.06 0.08 -2.22
N GLU A 26 -20.49 1.26 -2.54
CA GLU A 26 -20.24 1.63 -3.94
C GLU A 26 -19.16 0.75 -4.59
N ILE A 27 -17.99 0.66 -3.96
CA ILE A 27 -16.88 -0.16 -4.46
C ILE A 27 -17.16 -1.65 -4.29
N GLU A 28 -17.89 -2.06 -3.25
CA GLU A 28 -18.31 -3.45 -3.07
C GLU A 28 -19.30 -3.89 -4.15
N GLY A 29 -20.21 -3.02 -4.60
CA GLY A 29 -21.09 -3.29 -5.72
C GLY A 29 -20.30 -3.48 -7.03
N GLU A 30 -19.33 -2.59 -7.30
CA GLU A 30 -18.43 -2.73 -8.44
C GLU A 30 -17.60 -4.02 -8.39
N PHE A 31 -17.11 -4.43 -7.21
CA PHE A 31 -16.42 -5.70 -7.03
C PHE A 31 -17.35 -6.91 -7.21
N ALA A 32 -18.62 -6.79 -6.84
CA ALA A 32 -19.60 -7.84 -7.06
C ALA A 32 -19.91 -8.05 -8.56
N GLU A 33 -19.95 -6.98 -9.35
CA GLU A 33 -20.11 -7.06 -10.82
C GLU A 33 -18.89 -7.70 -11.50
N VAL A 34 -17.68 -7.40 -11.04
CA VAL A 34 -16.43 -7.95 -11.61
C VAL A 34 -16.15 -9.38 -11.13
N GLY A 35 -16.58 -9.74 -9.92
CA GLY A 35 -16.36 -11.03 -9.30
C GLY A 35 -15.10 -11.09 -8.43
N VAL A 36 -15.22 -11.81 -7.31
CA VAL A 36 -14.18 -11.87 -6.25
C VAL A 36 -12.84 -12.38 -6.77
N GLU A 37 -12.84 -13.43 -7.59
CA GLU A 37 -11.60 -14.02 -8.13
C GLU A 37 -10.81 -12.99 -8.93
N ARG A 38 -11.50 -12.28 -9.84
CA ARG A 38 -10.89 -11.26 -10.68
C ARG A 38 -10.30 -10.13 -9.84
N VAL A 39 -11.07 -9.61 -8.89
CA VAL A 39 -10.62 -8.54 -7.98
C VAL A 39 -9.36 -8.97 -7.23
N VAL A 40 -9.38 -10.13 -6.56
CA VAL A 40 -8.21 -10.60 -5.79
C VAL A 40 -6.98 -10.77 -6.68
N LYS A 41 -7.11 -11.41 -7.84
CA LYS A 41 -5.98 -11.62 -8.76
C LYS A 41 -5.41 -10.31 -9.30
N GLU A 42 -6.25 -9.30 -9.61
CA GLU A 42 -5.76 -7.98 -10.00
C GLU A 42 -4.96 -7.33 -8.86
N TYR A 43 -5.50 -7.36 -7.64
CA TYR A 43 -4.85 -6.77 -6.47
C TYR A 43 -3.50 -7.42 -6.15
N LEU A 44 -3.38 -8.74 -6.31
CA LEU A 44 -2.11 -9.46 -6.09
C LEU A 44 -1.08 -9.20 -7.20
N CYS A 45 -1.52 -8.84 -8.42
CA CYS A 45 -0.63 -8.62 -9.56
C CYS A 45 -0.21 -7.15 -9.75
N ASP A 46 -1.12 -6.20 -9.53
CA ASP A 46 -0.91 -4.76 -9.74
C ASP A 46 -1.79 -3.99 -8.76
N PHE A 47 -1.34 -3.87 -7.51
CA PHE A 47 -2.09 -3.25 -6.40
C PHE A 47 -2.49 -1.81 -6.73
N PRO A 48 -3.77 -1.52 -7.03
CA PRO A 48 -4.20 -0.18 -7.37
C PRO A 48 -4.55 0.60 -6.08
N VAL A 49 -3.73 1.59 -5.71
CA VAL A 49 -3.96 2.43 -4.51
C VAL A 49 -5.15 3.38 -4.70
N LEU A 50 -5.36 3.86 -5.92
CA LEU A 50 -6.43 4.80 -6.25
C LEU A 50 -7.28 4.23 -7.38
N LEU A 51 -8.57 4.04 -7.10
CA LEU A 51 -9.56 3.52 -8.05
C LEU A 51 -10.48 4.67 -8.52
N PRO A 52 -10.22 5.28 -9.69
CA PRO A 52 -11.15 6.23 -10.28
C PRO A 52 -12.48 5.54 -10.61
N LYS A 53 -13.58 6.28 -10.47
CA LYS A 53 -14.92 5.78 -10.80
C LYS A 53 -14.96 5.21 -12.23
N GLY A 54 -15.43 3.97 -12.36
CA GLY A 54 -15.58 3.28 -13.66
C GLY A 54 -14.28 2.79 -14.29
N LYS A 55 -13.13 2.88 -13.60
CA LYS A 55 -11.85 2.31 -14.03
C LYS A 55 -11.17 1.62 -12.84
N LEU A 56 -11.70 0.47 -12.45
CA LEU A 56 -11.16 -0.32 -11.34
C LEU A 56 -9.75 -0.83 -11.64
N PHE A 57 -9.56 -1.40 -12.83
CA PHE A 57 -8.32 -2.06 -13.20
C PHE A 57 -7.79 -1.49 -14.50
N LYS A 58 -6.46 -1.55 -14.68
CA LYS A 58 -5.81 -1.12 -15.93
C LYS A 58 -6.11 -2.08 -17.07
N ARG A 59 -6.27 -3.38 -16.74
CA ARG A 59 -6.59 -4.44 -17.70
C ARG A 59 -8.08 -4.41 -18.06
N PRO A 60 -8.43 -4.63 -19.35
CA PRO A 60 -9.79 -4.97 -19.75
C PRO A 60 -10.32 -6.17 -18.96
N LEU A 61 -11.62 -6.18 -18.65
CA LEU A 61 -12.26 -7.22 -17.84
C LEU A 61 -12.31 -8.59 -18.54
N ASP A 62 -12.27 -8.60 -19.87
CA ASP A 62 -12.23 -9.79 -20.71
C ASP A 62 -10.82 -10.37 -20.92
N GLU A 63 -9.77 -9.60 -20.57
CA GLU A 63 -8.38 -10.07 -20.64
C GLU A 63 -8.06 -11.04 -19.50
N GLN A 64 -7.45 -12.19 -19.79
CA GLN A 64 -7.03 -13.13 -18.75
C GLN A 64 -5.86 -12.59 -17.93
N ILE A 65 -5.93 -12.72 -16.60
CA ILE A 65 -4.80 -12.37 -15.72
C ILE A 65 -3.77 -13.47 -15.76
N THR A 66 -2.54 -13.10 -16.15
CA THR A 66 -1.36 -13.95 -15.95
C THR A 66 -0.74 -13.61 -14.61
N LEU A 67 -0.71 -14.58 -13.69
CA LEU A 67 -0.07 -14.41 -12.38
C LEU A 67 1.45 -14.25 -12.54
N PRO A 68 2.10 -13.44 -11.69
CA PRO A 68 3.56 -13.35 -11.68
C PRO A 68 4.17 -14.68 -11.25
N SER A 69 5.40 -14.95 -11.67
CA SER A 69 6.07 -16.25 -11.43
C SER A 69 6.30 -16.59 -9.95
N TRP A 70 6.21 -15.61 -9.06
CA TRP A 70 6.35 -15.79 -7.61
C TRP A 70 5.02 -16.12 -6.91
N LEU A 71 3.90 -16.11 -7.63
CA LEU A 71 2.56 -16.40 -7.09
C LEU A 71 1.91 -17.56 -7.83
N SER A 72 1.69 -18.67 -7.15
CA SER A 72 0.98 -19.81 -7.71
C SER A 72 -0.54 -19.59 -7.76
N GLU A 73 -1.23 -20.36 -8.60
CA GLU A 73 -2.69 -20.39 -8.63
C GLU A 73 -3.28 -20.88 -7.29
N GLU A 74 -2.62 -21.80 -6.60
CA GLU A 74 -3.07 -22.30 -5.30
C GLU A 74 -3.05 -21.18 -4.25
N GLU A 75 -1.95 -20.43 -4.16
CA GLU A 75 -1.83 -19.29 -3.25
C GLU A 75 -2.83 -18.18 -3.58
N ALA A 76 -3.01 -17.85 -4.86
CA ALA A 76 -4.03 -16.90 -5.28
C ALA A 76 -5.44 -17.36 -4.87
N ASN A 77 -5.78 -18.64 -5.10
CA ASN A 77 -7.07 -19.22 -4.78
C ASN A 77 -7.36 -19.29 -3.27
N TYR A 78 -6.32 -19.38 -2.45
CA TYR A 78 -6.46 -19.22 -1.00
C TYR A 78 -7.07 -17.85 -0.65
N TYR A 79 -6.50 -16.76 -1.18
CA TYR A 79 -7.04 -15.41 -0.96
C TYR A 79 -8.45 -15.27 -1.53
N VAL A 80 -8.70 -15.80 -2.73
CA VAL A 80 -10.05 -15.79 -3.33
C VAL A 80 -11.07 -16.43 -2.40
N THR A 81 -10.76 -17.61 -1.85
CA THR A 81 -11.65 -18.33 -0.94
C THR A 81 -11.92 -17.54 0.35
N VAL A 82 -10.91 -16.85 0.88
CA VAL A 82 -11.08 -15.98 2.05
C VAL A 82 -12.02 -14.83 1.74
N PHE A 83 -11.76 -14.08 0.66
CA PHE A 83 -12.56 -12.92 0.27
C PHE A 83 -13.97 -13.28 -0.20
N GLN A 84 -14.20 -14.49 -0.73
CA GLN A 84 -15.54 -15.00 -1.00
C GLN A 84 -16.37 -15.16 0.28
N LYS A 85 -15.73 -15.52 1.39
CA LYS A 85 -16.40 -15.70 2.70
C LYS A 85 -16.55 -14.38 3.45
N THR A 86 -15.53 -13.53 3.44
CA THR A 86 -15.49 -12.31 4.27
C THR A 86 -16.00 -11.07 3.56
N GLY A 87 -16.01 -11.08 2.21
CA GLY A 87 -16.20 -9.88 1.41
C GLY A 87 -15.07 -8.87 1.56
N PHE A 88 -15.21 -7.72 0.90
CA PHE A 88 -14.20 -6.65 0.86
C PHE A 88 -14.52 -5.46 1.78
N THR A 89 -15.71 -5.37 2.36
CA THR A 89 -16.12 -4.22 3.19
C THR A 89 -15.18 -3.98 4.36
N CYS A 90 -14.77 -5.03 5.07
CA CYS A 90 -13.89 -4.90 6.24
C CYS A 90 -12.55 -4.24 5.89
N PRO A 91 -11.76 -4.75 4.92
CA PRO A 91 -10.51 -4.07 4.54
C PRO A 91 -10.75 -2.68 3.93
N ILE A 92 -11.83 -2.46 3.19
CA ILE A 92 -12.16 -1.15 2.60
C ILE A 92 -12.49 -0.11 3.68
N ASN A 93 -13.10 -0.51 4.79
CA ASN A 93 -13.41 0.39 5.90
C ASN A 93 -12.17 1.10 6.49
N TYR A 94 -10.98 0.54 6.34
CA TYR A 94 -9.74 1.23 6.71
C TYR A 94 -9.55 2.52 5.91
N TYR A 95 -9.79 2.46 4.60
CA TYR A 95 -9.74 3.60 3.70
C TYR A 95 -10.90 4.58 3.89
N ARG A 96 -12.02 4.17 4.48
CA ARG A 96 -13.13 5.08 4.86
C ARG A 96 -12.81 5.91 6.09
N ASN A 97 -11.99 5.39 6.99
CA ASN A 97 -11.62 6.06 8.23
C ASN A 97 -10.40 6.98 8.08
N LEU A 98 -9.83 7.05 6.89
CA LEU A 98 -8.58 7.70 6.61
C LEU A 98 -8.62 9.21 6.95
N GLY A 99 -9.72 9.91 6.63
CA GLY A 99 -9.94 11.31 7.06
C GLY A 99 -10.14 11.46 8.57
N ARG A 100 -10.89 10.56 9.20
CA ARG A 100 -11.07 10.55 10.66
C ARG A 100 -9.77 10.27 11.41
N ASN A 101 -8.94 9.37 10.89
CA ASN A 101 -7.62 9.07 11.44
C ASN A 101 -6.74 10.33 11.40
N TRP A 102 -6.82 11.12 10.31
CA TRP A 102 -6.10 12.40 10.22
C TRP A 102 -6.53 13.39 11.31
N GLU A 103 -7.84 13.57 11.53
CA GLU A 103 -8.35 14.43 12.62
C GLU A 103 -7.89 13.95 13.99
N LEU A 104 -8.00 12.64 14.24
CA LEU A 104 -7.61 12.04 15.51
C LEU A 104 -6.11 12.14 15.76
N LEU A 105 -5.27 12.13 14.71
CA LEU A 105 -3.82 12.23 14.82
C LEU A 105 -3.31 13.65 15.10
N GLY A 106 -4.20 14.66 15.18
CA GLY A 106 -3.85 16.05 15.50
C GLY A 106 -2.91 16.25 16.70
N PRO A 107 -3.10 15.56 17.85
CA PRO A 107 -2.19 15.66 19.00
C PRO A 107 -0.75 15.22 18.74
N TRP A 108 -0.48 14.46 17.67
CA TRP A 108 0.85 13.95 17.34
C TRP A 108 1.60 14.78 16.30
N VAL A 109 1.03 15.89 15.84
CA VAL A 109 1.69 16.78 14.87
C VAL A 109 3.06 17.23 15.42
N GLY A 110 4.12 17.02 14.61
CA GLY A 110 5.50 17.35 14.97
C GLY A 110 6.20 16.33 15.88
N SER A 111 5.50 15.30 16.35
CA SER A 111 6.10 14.22 17.13
C SER A 111 7.02 13.36 16.27
N LYS A 112 8.10 12.85 16.88
CA LYS A 112 9.11 12.02 16.21
C LYS A 112 9.01 10.56 16.65
N ILE A 113 9.17 9.63 15.71
CA ILE A 113 9.22 8.19 16.01
C ILE A 113 10.64 7.83 16.48
N LYS A 114 10.76 7.36 17.73
CA LYS A 114 12.06 7.10 18.37
C LYS A 114 12.52 5.64 18.30
N THR A 115 11.63 4.72 17.96
CA THR A 115 11.94 3.31 17.80
C THR A 115 12.91 3.10 16.64
N PRO A 116 13.99 2.31 16.79
CA PRO A 116 14.84 1.92 15.68
C PRO A 116 14.02 1.31 14.55
N ALA A 117 14.28 1.75 13.32
CA ALA A 117 13.49 1.34 12.16
C ALA A 117 14.39 1.05 10.96
N LYS A 118 13.97 0.08 10.16
CA LYS A 118 14.48 -0.19 8.81
C LYS A 118 13.31 -0.17 7.85
N PHE A 119 13.43 0.60 6.77
CA PHE A 119 12.40 0.72 5.75
C PHE A 119 12.86 0.04 4.47
N ILE A 120 12.00 -0.81 3.91
CA ILE A 120 12.30 -1.61 2.72
C ILE A 120 11.12 -1.44 1.75
N VAL A 121 11.41 -1.13 0.49
CA VAL A 121 10.38 -0.89 -0.52
C VAL A 121 10.84 -1.36 -1.90
N GLY A 122 9.90 -1.81 -2.74
CA GLY A 122 10.18 -2.10 -4.15
C GLY A 122 10.29 -0.82 -4.99
N ASP A 123 11.19 -0.80 -5.98
CA ASP A 123 11.34 0.36 -6.88
C ASP A 123 10.13 0.59 -7.80
N LYS A 124 9.32 -0.46 -8.02
CA LYS A 124 8.05 -0.43 -8.76
C LYS A 124 6.82 -0.35 -7.84
N ASP A 125 7.01 -0.14 -6.54
CA ASP A 125 5.90 0.05 -5.61
C ASP A 125 5.16 1.36 -5.96
N LEU A 126 3.83 1.28 -6.00
CA LEU A 126 2.98 2.42 -6.34
C LEU A 126 3.02 3.51 -5.27
N ALA A 127 3.02 3.14 -3.98
CA ALA A 127 3.15 4.08 -2.86
C ALA A 127 4.51 4.79 -2.91
N TYR A 128 5.58 4.07 -3.26
CA TYR A 128 6.90 4.66 -3.48
C TYR A 128 6.96 5.62 -4.68
N SER A 129 6.08 5.40 -5.66
CA SER A 129 5.96 6.23 -6.86
C SER A 129 4.98 7.40 -6.71
N MET A 130 4.34 7.56 -5.54
CA MET A 130 3.46 8.70 -5.27
C MET A 130 4.25 10.02 -5.31
N PRO A 131 3.65 11.11 -5.82
CA PRO A 131 4.31 12.41 -5.85
C PRO A 131 4.82 12.83 -4.47
N GLY A 132 6.09 13.24 -4.39
CA GLY A 132 6.72 13.69 -3.14
C GLY A 132 7.29 12.54 -2.27
N MET A 133 6.90 11.29 -2.50
CA MET A 133 7.30 10.19 -1.61
C MET A 133 8.80 9.90 -1.68
N LYS A 134 9.39 9.91 -2.88
CA LYS A 134 10.83 9.69 -3.04
C LYS A 134 11.62 10.84 -2.42
N GLU A 135 11.17 12.07 -2.59
CA GLU A 135 11.78 13.25 -2.01
C GLU A 135 11.72 13.20 -0.49
N TYR A 136 10.57 12.81 0.09
CA TYR A 136 10.44 12.62 1.54
C TYR A 136 11.41 11.56 2.08
N ILE A 137 11.44 10.40 1.44
CA ILE A 137 12.25 9.26 1.89
C ILE A 137 13.74 9.58 1.80
N HIS A 138 14.19 10.16 0.68
CA HIS A 138 15.62 10.29 0.37
C HIS A 138 16.22 11.66 0.69
N ASN A 139 15.42 12.74 0.72
CA ASN A 139 15.93 14.11 0.93
C ASN A 139 15.81 14.57 2.39
N GLY A 140 15.75 13.63 3.33
CA GLY A 140 15.88 13.89 4.76
C GLY A 140 14.58 14.06 5.54
N GLY A 141 13.43 14.25 4.88
CA GLY A 141 12.13 14.38 5.58
C GLY A 141 11.81 13.15 6.44
N PHE A 142 11.97 11.95 5.89
CA PHE A 142 11.70 10.72 6.62
C PHE A 142 12.65 10.49 7.79
N LYS A 143 13.94 10.83 7.61
CA LYS A 143 14.94 10.77 8.71
C LYS A 143 14.69 11.85 9.76
N GLU A 144 14.13 13.00 9.38
CA GLU A 144 13.72 14.05 10.30
C GLU A 144 12.59 13.56 11.21
N ASP A 145 11.59 12.86 10.66
CA ASP A 145 10.42 12.34 11.40
C ASP A 145 10.70 11.03 12.14
N VAL A 146 11.66 10.25 11.65
CA VAL A 146 12.15 9.02 12.27
C VAL A 146 13.67 9.10 12.48
N PRO A 147 14.14 9.82 13.52
CA PRO A 147 15.58 10.00 13.76
C PRO A 147 16.35 8.67 13.89
N SER A 148 15.70 7.62 14.38
CA SER A 148 16.25 6.28 14.55
C SER A 148 16.09 5.38 13.30
N LEU A 149 15.81 5.95 12.11
CA LEU A 149 15.77 5.20 10.86
C LEU A 149 17.20 4.78 10.45
N GLU A 150 17.54 3.52 10.61
CA GLU A 150 18.88 2.98 10.35
C GLU A 150 19.17 2.86 8.85
N GLN A 151 18.20 2.34 8.09
CA GLN A 151 18.41 2.02 6.68
C GLN A 151 17.13 2.18 5.87
N VAL A 152 17.28 2.72 4.66
CA VAL A 152 16.30 2.66 3.57
C VAL A 152 16.85 1.72 2.51
N VAL A 153 16.09 0.68 2.18
CA VAL A 153 16.42 -0.28 1.11
C VAL A 153 15.40 -0.16 -0.01
N VAL A 154 15.89 0.06 -1.23
CA VAL A 154 15.06 0.07 -2.44
C VAL A 154 15.39 -1.16 -3.28
N MET A 155 14.46 -2.10 -3.36
CA MET A 155 14.62 -3.38 -4.04
C MET A 155 14.35 -3.20 -5.54
N LYS A 156 15.37 -3.42 -6.37
CA LYS A 156 15.29 -3.22 -7.82
C LYS A 156 14.42 -4.29 -8.48
N GLY A 157 13.47 -3.86 -9.30
CA GLY A 157 12.61 -4.71 -10.11
C GLY A 157 11.38 -5.26 -9.37
N VAL A 158 11.19 -4.93 -8.09
CA VAL A 158 10.19 -5.51 -7.19
C VAL A 158 9.02 -4.55 -7.00
N SER A 159 7.80 -5.07 -6.95
CA SER A 159 6.58 -4.26 -6.76
C SER A 159 6.14 -4.21 -5.29
N HIS A 160 4.84 -4.22 -5.03
CA HIS A 160 4.24 -3.94 -3.72
C HIS A 160 4.42 -5.07 -2.69
N PHE A 161 4.25 -6.33 -3.10
CA PHE A 161 4.31 -7.49 -2.20
C PHE A 161 5.74 -8.03 -2.06
N ILE A 162 6.67 -7.18 -1.61
CA ILE A 162 8.10 -7.50 -1.50
C ILE A 162 8.39 -8.79 -0.73
N ASN A 163 7.58 -9.06 0.30
CA ASN A 163 7.70 -10.24 1.15
C ASN A 163 7.21 -11.54 0.49
N MET A 164 6.39 -11.45 -0.56
CA MET A 164 5.97 -12.60 -1.37
C MET A 164 6.86 -12.75 -2.61
N GLU A 165 7.25 -11.63 -3.24
CA GLU A 165 8.07 -11.63 -4.46
C GLU A 165 9.54 -11.99 -4.17
N LYS A 166 10.09 -11.56 -3.03
CA LYS A 166 11.47 -11.80 -2.60
C LYS A 166 11.54 -12.25 -1.13
N PRO A 167 10.93 -13.39 -0.77
CA PRO A 167 10.79 -13.83 0.62
C PRO A 167 12.14 -14.02 1.33
N GLU A 168 13.13 -14.57 0.63
CA GLU A 168 14.46 -14.82 1.21
C GLU A 168 15.22 -13.52 1.49
N GLU A 169 15.22 -12.57 0.55
CA GLU A 169 15.89 -11.27 0.71
C GLU A 169 15.26 -10.46 1.85
N ILE A 170 13.93 -10.47 1.97
CA ILE A 170 13.21 -9.85 3.08
C ILE A 170 13.53 -10.55 4.41
N SER A 171 13.55 -11.88 4.44
CA SER A 171 13.87 -12.65 5.64
C SER A 171 15.29 -12.36 6.13
N SER A 172 16.27 -12.29 5.23
CA SER A 172 17.64 -11.87 5.56
C SER A 172 17.68 -10.45 6.10
N HIS A 173 16.98 -9.50 5.46
CA HIS A 173 16.95 -8.12 5.94
C HIS A 173 16.34 -7.95 7.34
N ILE A 174 15.31 -8.75 7.67
CA ILE A 174 14.69 -8.80 8.99
C ILE A 174 15.69 -9.37 10.01
N TYR A 175 16.29 -10.52 9.70
CA TYR A 175 17.28 -11.17 10.56
C TYR A 175 18.46 -10.26 10.88
N ASP A 176 19.10 -9.70 9.84
CA ASP A 176 20.27 -8.83 9.97
C ASP A 176 19.98 -7.58 10.80
N PHE A 177 18.76 -7.02 10.68
CA PHE A 177 18.35 -5.86 11.46
C PHE A 177 18.23 -6.22 12.95
N PHE A 178 17.55 -7.32 13.28
CA PHE A 178 17.36 -7.71 14.68
C PHE A 178 18.64 -8.22 15.34
N CYS A 179 19.57 -8.81 14.59
CA CYS A 179 20.89 -9.20 15.11
C CYS A 179 21.74 -8.02 15.61
N GLN A 180 21.45 -6.78 15.21
CA GLN A 180 22.17 -5.60 15.69
C GLN A 180 21.82 -5.22 17.15
N PHE A 181 20.73 -5.77 17.69
CA PHE A 181 20.24 -5.47 19.05
C PHE A 181 20.51 -6.61 20.04
N HIS A 182 21.26 -7.64 19.64
CA HIS A 182 21.71 -8.76 20.47
C HIS A 182 23.20 -8.61 20.80
#